data_AF-A0A0F9G595-F1
#
_entry.id   AF-A0A0F9G595-F1
#
_cell.length_a   1.000
_cell.length_b   1.000
_cell.length_c   1.000
_cell.angle_alpha   90.00
_cell.angle_beta   90.00
_cell.angle_gamma   90.00
#
_symmetry.space_group_name_H-M   'P 1'
#
loop_
_entity.id
_entity.type
_entity.pdbx_description
1 polymer ?
#
loop_
_entity_poly.entity_id
_entity_poly.type
_entity_poly.pdbx_seq_one_letter_code
_entity_poly.pdbx_strand_id
1 'polypeptide(L)'
;MPDPRIHPIDSSEETGVAVFGVSTQVLDANPARADADFTNDGNEVIYLARGNDAVVGTGIRLNPNGGSYHIGTNNLFLGIVNAISVNDEQDSTNLAVSEGNRS
;
A
#
# COMPACT_ATOMS: atom_id res chain seq x y z
N MET A 1 -24.04 19.59 -13.06
CA MET A 1 -22.82 18.96 -13.61
C MET A 1 -21.91 18.69 -12.43
N PRO A 2 -21.51 17.43 -12.17
CA PRO A 2 -20.50 17.12 -11.16
C PRO A 2 -19.22 17.91 -11.46
N ASP A 3 -18.55 18.45 -10.44
CA ASP A 3 -17.28 19.14 -10.65
C ASP A 3 -16.23 18.12 -11.13
N PRO A 4 -15.65 18.25 -12.34
CA PRO A 4 -14.68 17.30 -12.88
C PRO A 4 -13.37 17.24 -12.09
N ARG A 5 -13.18 18.11 -11.08
CA ARG A 5 -12.03 18.08 -10.15
C ARG A 5 -12.29 17.21 -8.93
N ILE A 6 -13.51 16.72 -8.73
CA ILE A 6 -13.84 15.78 -7.66
C ILE A 6 -13.77 14.38 -8.27
N HIS A 7 -12.84 13.58 -7.78
CA HIS A 7 -12.74 12.16 -8.09
C HIS A 7 -13.42 11.39 -6.95
N PRO A 8 -14.71 11.06 -7.05
CA PRO A 8 -15.40 10.33 -6.00
C PRO A 8 -14.81 8.94 -5.82
N ILE A 9 -14.74 8.52 -4.57
CA ILE A 9 -14.46 7.14 -4.17
C ILE A 9 -15.82 6.53 -3.86
N ASP A 10 -16.22 5.55 -4.66
CA ASP A 10 -17.56 4.94 -4.57
C ASP A 10 -17.60 3.79 -3.55
N SER A 11 -16.45 3.16 -3.30
CA SER A 11 -16.28 2.12 -2.27
C SER A 11 -14.83 2.07 -1.80
N SER A 12 -14.61 1.60 -0.57
CA SER A 12 -13.29 1.31 -0.02
C SER A 12 -13.21 -0.14 0.44
N GLU A 13 -12.03 -0.73 0.30
CA GLU A 13 -11.69 -2.06 0.79
C GLU A 13 -10.49 -1.94 1.74
N GLU A 14 -10.66 -2.39 2.99
CA GLU A 14 -9.61 -2.37 4.00
C GLU A 14 -9.03 -3.78 4.24
N THR A 15 -7.71 -3.91 4.19
CA THR A 15 -7.01 -5.19 4.36
C THR A 15 -5.80 -5.01 5.28
N GLY A 16 -5.59 -5.95 6.19
CA GLY A 16 -4.37 -6.07 6.98
C GLY A 16 -3.49 -7.20 6.43
N VAL A 17 -2.22 -6.91 6.16
CA VAL A 17 -1.26 -7.89 5.62
C VAL A 17 -0.02 -7.92 6.49
N ALA A 18 0.36 -9.11 6.96
CA ALA A 18 1.66 -9.32 7.60
C ALA A 18 2.75 -9.40 6.54
N VAL A 19 3.80 -8.59 6.67
CA VAL A 19 4.88 -8.48 5.68
C VAL A 19 6.18 -9.02 6.27
N PHE A 20 6.66 -10.15 5.76
CA PHE A 20 7.85 -10.82 6.29
C PHE A 20 9.13 -10.47 5.50
N GLY A 21 10.22 -11.21 5.76
CA GLY A 21 11.50 -11.14 5.04
C GLY A 21 11.45 -11.63 3.59
N VAL A 22 10.26 -11.83 3.03
CA VAL A 22 10.02 -12.20 1.64
C VAL A 22 9.03 -11.22 1.03
N SER A 23 9.30 -10.81 -0.22
CA SER A 23 8.40 -9.95 -0.99
C SER A 23 6.99 -10.54 -1.01
N THR A 24 6.06 -9.81 -0.43
CA THR A 24 4.66 -10.20 -0.26
C THR A 24 3.79 -9.24 -1.04
N GLN A 25 2.88 -9.75 -1.87
CA GLN A 25 1.89 -8.93 -2.55
C GLN A 25 0.88 -8.44 -1.52
N VAL A 26 0.79 -7.12 -1.36
CA VAL A 26 -0.10 -6.46 -0.39
C VAL A 26 -1.32 -5.84 -1.06
N LEU A 27 -1.29 -5.74 -2.40
CA LEU A 27 -2.34 -5.13 -3.17
C LEU A 27 -2.32 -5.62 -4.62
N ASP A 28 -3.50 -5.99 -5.13
CA ASP A 28 -3.67 -6.46 -6.49
C ASP A 28 -3.70 -5.31 -7.51
N ALA A 29 -3.44 -5.63 -8.77
CA ALA A 29 -3.64 -4.69 -9.86
C ALA A 29 -5.14 -4.41 -10.02
N ASN A 30 -5.52 -3.13 -10.02
CA ASN A 30 -6.91 -2.72 -10.16
C ASN A 30 -7.04 -1.51 -11.11
N PRO A 31 -7.68 -1.67 -12.28
CA PRO A 31 -7.90 -0.57 -13.23
C PRO A 31 -8.93 0.46 -12.72
N ALA A 32 -9.77 0.09 -11.76
CA ALA A 32 -10.78 0.92 -11.12
C ALA A 32 -10.29 1.60 -9.84
N ARG A 33 -9.01 1.46 -9.47
CA ARG A 33 -8.43 2.14 -8.30
C ARG A 33 -8.52 3.66 -8.45
N ALA A 34 -9.11 4.30 -7.45
CA ALA A 34 -9.16 5.76 -7.30
C ALA A 34 -8.00 6.24 -6.43
N ASP A 35 -7.71 5.52 -5.34
CA ASP A 35 -6.65 5.79 -4.39
C ASP A 35 -6.24 4.53 -3.60
N ALA A 36 -5.11 4.60 -2.90
CA ALA A 36 -4.70 3.59 -1.95
C ALA A 36 -3.81 4.18 -0.85
N ASP A 37 -4.09 3.82 0.40
CA ASP A 37 -3.30 4.18 1.57
C ASP A 37 -2.64 2.94 2.17
N PHE A 38 -1.35 3.06 2.45
CA PHE A 38 -0.56 2.05 3.13
C PHE A 38 -0.06 2.64 4.43
N THR A 39 -0.37 2.01 5.55
CA THR A 39 0.10 2.44 6.88
C THR A 39 0.81 1.29 7.56
N ASN A 40 2.06 1.53 7.93
CA ASN A 40 2.83 0.60 8.72
C ASN A 40 2.43 0.73 10.19
N ASP A 41 1.61 -0.21 10.65
CA ASP A 41 1.14 -0.32 12.03
C ASP A 41 2.08 -1.18 12.90
N GLY A 42 3.11 -1.77 12.27
CA GLY A 42 4.15 -2.52 12.94
C GLY A 42 5.25 -1.66 13.59
N ASN A 43 6.15 -2.33 14.30
CA ASN A 43 7.33 -1.74 14.94
C ASN A 43 8.60 -1.86 14.08
N GLU A 44 8.51 -2.50 12.91
CA GLU A 44 9.61 -2.69 11.96
C GLU A 44 9.49 -1.83 10.70
N VAL A 45 10.61 -1.65 10.00
CA VAL A 45 10.62 -0.94 8.71
C VAL A 45 10.01 -1.81 7.61
N ILE A 46 9.14 -1.22 6.79
CA ILE A 46 8.57 -1.86 5.59
C ILE A 46 9.00 -1.10 4.34
N TYR A 47 9.36 -1.84 3.28
CA TYR A 47 9.69 -1.29 1.97
C TYR A 47 8.64 -1.70 0.95
N LEU A 48 8.05 -0.74 0.25
CA LEU A 48 7.08 -0.96 -0.82
C LEU A 48 7.73 -0.87 -2.21
N ALA A 49 7.31 -1.77 -3.10
CA ALA A 49 7.62 -1.74 -4.52
C ALA A 49 6.33 -1.75 -5.36
N ARG A 50 6.33 -0.96 -6.44
CA ARG A 50 5.20 -0.82 -7.35
C ARG A 50 5.50 -1.56 -8.65
N GLY A 51 4.80 -2.66 -8.90
CA GLY A 51 4.91 -3.46 -10.13
C GLY A 51 6.13 -4.38 -10.23
N ASN A 52 6.96 -4.46 -9.19
CA ASN A 52 8.13 -5.34 -9.10
C ASN A 52 8.20 -5.98 -7.71
N ASP A 53 9.05 -6.99 -7.55
CA ASP A 53 9.34 -7.57 -6.22
C ASP A 53 9.93 -6.52 -5.29
N ALA A 54 9.48 -6.55 -4.03
CA ALA A 54 9.99 -5.67 -2.99
C ALA A 54 11.34 -6.17 -2.48
N VAL A 55 12.32 -5.27 -2.44
CA VAL A 55 13.67 -5.56 -1.96
C VAL A 55 14.02 -4.59 -0.83
N VAL A 56 14.51 -5.12 0.29
CA VAL A 56 14.96 -4.35 1.45
C VAL A 56 15.96 -3.27 1.01
N GLY A 57 15.72 -2.03 1.45
CA GLY A 57 16.57 -0.88 1.11
C GLY A 57 16.26 -0.21 -0.22
N THR A 58 15.23 -0.66 -0.94
CA THR A 58 14.79 -0.08 -2.22
C THR A 58 13.32 0.37 -2.16
N GLY A 59 12.89 1.18 -3.13
CA GLY A 59 11.49 1.60 -3.23
C GLY A 59 11.10 2.63 -2.16
N ILE A 60 9.87 2.51 -1.65
CA ILE A 60 9.30 3.47 -0.71
C ILE A 60 9.41 2.91 0.70
N ARG A 61 10.16 3.60 1.57
CA ARG A 61 10.36 3.18 2.96
C ARG A 61 9.24 3.74 3.85
N LEU A 62 8.51 2.84 4.51
CA LEU A 62 7.57 3.16 5.58
C LEU A 62 8.26 3.00 6.93
N ASN A 63 8.32 4.08 7.70
CA ASN A 63 8.81 4.02 9.08
C ASN A 63 7.83 3.21 9.96
N PRO A 64 8.35 2.52 10.99
CA PRO A 64 7.50 1.86 11.97
C PRO A 64 6.64 2.86 12.76
N ASN A 65 5.57 2.36 13.38
CA ASN A 65 4.65 3.10 14.24
C ASN A 65 3.92 4.25 13.53
N GLY A 66 3.31 3.96 12.38
CA GLY A 66 2.41 4.88 11.68
C GLY A 66 3.01 5.56 10.45
N GLY A 67 4.16 5.11 9.95
CA GLY A 67 4.67 5.58 8.66
C GLY A 67 3.72 5.18 7.53
N SER A 68 3.28 6.15 6.73
CA SER A 68 2.29 5.93 5.69
C SER A 68 2.73 6.40 4.30
N TYR A 69 2.11 5.81 3.29
CA TYR A 69 2.24 6.21 1.89
C TYR A 69 0.86 6.23 1.23
N HIS A 70 0.56 7.34 0.58
CA HIS A 70 -0.68 7.55 -0.14
C HIS A 70 -0.44 7.52 -1.65
N ILE A 71 -1.28 6.75 -2.36
CA ILE A 71 -1.45 6.75 -3.80
C ILE A 71 -2.76 7.48 -4.08
N GLY A 72 -2.66 8.63 -4.74
CA GLY A 72 -3.82 9.41 -5.19
C GLY A 72 -3.64 9.89 -6.62
N THR A 73 -4.41 10.90 -7.02
CA THR A 73 -4.45 11.37 -8.40
C THR A 73 -3.11 11.88 -8.96
N ASN A 74 -2.18 12.31 -8.09
CA ASN A 74 -0.86 12.80 -8.50
C ASN A 74 0.17 11.69 -8.76
N ASN A 75 -0.08 10.48 -8.27
CA ASN A 75 0.86 9.35 -8.30
C ASN A 75 0.13 8.01 -8.49
N LEU A 76 -1.03 8.06 -9.15
CA LEU A 76 -1.94 6.92 -9.29
C LEU A 76 -1.23 5.75 -9.96
N PHE A 77 -1.27 4.61 -9.29
CA PHE A 77 -0.65 3.39 -9.74
C PHE A 77 -1.67 2.26 -9.69
N LEU A 78 -1.92 1.65 -10.84
CA LEU A 78 -2.99 0.66 -11.04
C LEU A 78 -2.48 -0.79 -11.01
N GLY A 79 -1.18 -1.00 -10.87
CA GLY A 79 -0.55 -2.32 -10.85
C GLY A 79 -0.49 -2.92 -9.44
N ILE A 80 0.16 -4.08 -9.34
CA ILE A 80 0.40 -4.75 -8.06
C ILE A 80 1.36 -3.95 -7.17
N VAL A 81 1.10 -3.93 -5.86
CA VAL A 81 2.04 -3.41 -4.88
C VAL A 81 2.53 -4.55 -4.01
N ASN A 82 3.85 -4.65 -3.91
CA ASN A 82 4.54 -5.63 -3.08
C ASN A 82 5.20 -4.91 -1.91
N ALA A 83 5.31 -5.59 -0.78
CA ALA A 83 5.98 -5.11 0.41
C ALA A 83 6.96 -6.15 0.93
N ILE A 84 8.03 -5.69 1.58
CA ILE A 84 8.97 -6.54 2.31
C ILE A 84 9.39 -5.87 3.60
N SER A 85 9.56 -6.65 4.66
CA SER A 85 10.20 -6.20 5.90
C SER A 85 11.57 -6.85 6.06
N VAL A 86 12.37 -6.33 6.98
CA VAL A 86 13.71 -6.87 7.26
C VAL A 86 13.63 -8.15 8.09
N ASN A 87 12.53 -8.35 8.83
CA ASN A 87 12.37 -9.41 9.82
C ASN A 87 11.15 -10.30 9.51
N ASP A 88 11.16 -11.52 10.05
CA ASP A 88 10.12 -12.54 9.86
C ASP A 88 9.11 -12.61 11.04
N GLU A 89 8.99 -11.55 11.84
CA GLU A 89 8.09 -11.53 13.00
C GLU A 89 6.72 -10.95 12.66
N GLN A 90 5.69 -11.79 12.76
CA GLN A 90 4.31 -11.48 12.34
C GLN A 90 3.68 -10.31 13.11
N ASP A 91 3.95 -10.20 14.41
CA ASP A 91 3.38 -9.17 15.28
C ASP A 91 4.09 -7.82 15.15
N SER A 92 5.21 -7.78 14.44
CA SER A 92 6.10 -6.64 14.29
C SER A 92 5.95 -5.94 12.92
N THR A 93 5.30 -6.60 11.95
CA THR A 93 5.28 -6.19 10.53
C THR A 93 3.88 -6.08 9.93
N ASN A 94 2.93 -5.54 10.69
CA ASN A 94 1.57 -5.33 10.23
C ASN A 94 1.46 -4.12 9.27
N LEU A 95 0.96 -4.36 8.05
CA LEU A 95 0.64 -3.31 7.09
C LEU A 95 -0.87 -3.21 6.91
N ALA A 96 -1.42 -2.05 7.25
CA ALA A 96 -2.80 -1.70 6.93
C ALA A 96 -2.86 -1.09 5.52
N VAL A 97 -3.73 -1.63 4.68
CA VAL A 97 -3.97 -1.19 3.30
C VAL A 97 -5.43 -0.80 3.17
N SER A 98 -5.69 0.37 2.62
CA SER A 98 -7.03 0.85 2.28
C SER A 98 -7.02 1.21 0.80
N GLU A 99 -7.87 0.59 -0.01
CA GLU A 99 -8.05 0.92 -1.42
C GLU A 99 -9.40 1.56 -1.65
N GLY A 100 -9.44 2.73 -2.30
CA GLY A 100 -10.69 3.28 -2.82
C GLY A 100 -10.85 2.98 -4.30
N ASN A 101 -12.09 2.64 -4.69
CA ASN A 101 -12.48 2.31 -6.05
C ASN A 101 -13.44 3.35 -6.61
N ARG A 102 -13.32 3.61 -7.91
CA ARG A 102 -14.30 4.36 -8.71
C ARG A 102 -15.11 3.41 -9.59
N SER A 103 -16.39 3.70 -9.77
CA SER A 103 -17.32 2.99 -10.66
C SER A 103 -17.17 3.38 -12.13
#